data_AF-A0A833YC50-F1
#
_entry.id   AF-A0A833YC50-F1
#
_cell.length_a   1.000
_cell.length_b   1.000
_cell.length_c   1.000
_cell.angle_alpha   90.00
_cell.angle_beta   90.00
_cell.angle_gamma   90.00
#
_symmetry.space_group_name_H-M   'P 1'
#
loop_
_entity.id
_entity.type
_entity.pdbx_description
1 polymer ?
#
loop_
_entity_poly.entity_id
_entity_poly.type
_entity_poly.pdbx_seq_one_letter_code
_entity_poly.pdbx_strand_id
1 'polypeptide(L)'
;MDMPWSKILDIVAGMKCVEVYLDYSKFYEAFSKNLKLSIHEDSQNKTKLAELLHYHSTKSGDEKTNLKDYMTRMKEGQSDIYYITGESKKTVVNSSFLEKLRKKAYEVLYMVGAIDEDVVGQLREIESKKPVSATKGGLKHNCTLWA
;
A
#
# COMPACT_ATOMS: atom_id res chain seq x y z
N MET A 1 5.29 23.50 18.80
CA MET A 1 3.99 24.09 18.42
C MET A 1 3.36 23.08 17.49
N ASP A 2 2.57 22.17 18.06
CA ASP A 2 2.04 21.03 17.32
C ASP A 2 0.99 21.53 16.34
N MET A 3 1.31 21.41 15.07
CA MET A 3 0.42 21.82 14.00
C MET A 3 -0.68 20.75 13.88
N PRO A 4 -1.97 21.12 13.90
CA PRO A 4 -3.05 20.14 13.90
C PRO A 4 -3.04 19.34 12.60
N TRP A 5 -3.26 18.02 12.70
CA TRP A 5 -3.19 17.08 11.59
C TRP A 5 -4.12 17.43 10.42
N SER A 6 -5.27 18.04 10.70
CA SER A 6 -6.18 18.58 9.66
C SER A 6 -5.47 19.57 8.74
N LYS A 7 -4.65 20.46 9.29
CA LYS A 7 -3.90 21.45 8.52
C LYS A 7 -2.78 20.81 7.70
N ILE A 8 -2.16 19.75 8.21
CA ILE A 8 -1.19 18.94 7.45
C ILE A 8 -1.90 18.27 6.27
N LEU A 9 -3.07 17.66 6.50
CA LEU A 9 -3.86 17.03 5.43
C LEU A 9 -4.26 18.04 4.34
N ASP A 10 -4.65 19.26 4.71
CA ASP A 10 -4.99 20.31 3.75
C ASP A 10 -3.77 20.76 2.94
N ILE A 11 -2.60 20.92 3.58
CA ILE A 11 -1.35 21.24 2.87
C ILE A 11 -0.98 20.11 1.90
N VAL A 12 -1.06 18.86 2.32
CA VAL A 12 -0.74 17.70 1.49
C VAL A 12 -1.72 17.53 0.33
N ALA A 13 -3.02 17.75 0.57
CA ALA A 13 -4.04 17.77 -0.47
C ALA A 13 -3.75 18.89 -1.49
N GLY A 14 -3.35 20.08 -1.01
CA GLY A 14 -2.92 21.19 -1.85
C GLY A 14 -1.69 20.86 -2.70
N MET A 15 -0.68 20.18 -2.15
CA MET A 15 0.51 19.72 -2.88
C MET A 15 0.17 18.65 -3.93
N LYS A 16 -0.87 17.84 -3.72
CA LYS A 16 -1.35 16.87 -4.72
C LYS A 16 -2.03 17.55 -5.92
N CYS A 17 -2.63 18.73 -5.73
CA CYS A 17 -3.30 19.49 -6.78
C CYS A 17 -2.35 20.29 -7.69
N VAL A 18 -1.11 20.52 -7.23
CA VAL A 18 -0.05 21.12 -8.03
C VAL A 18 0.84 19.97 -8.50
N GLU A 19 0.79 19.61 -9.78
CA GLU A 19 1.55 18.49 -10.37
C GLU A 19 3.08 18.69 -10.28
N VAL A 20 3.66 18.60 -9.08
CA VAL A 20 5.11 18.62 -8.85
C VAL A 20 5.49 17.35 -8.10
N TYR A 21 5.65 16.26 -8.87
CA TYR A 21 6.06 14.93 -8.37
C TYR A 21 7.34 14.99 -7.51
N LEU A 22 8.24 15.92 -7.84
CA LEU A 22 9.49 16.17 -7.13
C LEU A 22 9.29 16.65 -5.68
N ASP A 23 8.25 17.45 -5.43
CA ASP A 23 7.97 18.00 -4.10
C ASP A 23 7.26 16.97 -3.22
N TYR A 24 6.39 16.15 -3.83
CA TYR A 24 5.72 15.08 -3.11
C TYR A 24 6.70 13.98 -2.67
N SER A 25 7.66 13.61 -3.52
CA SER A 25 8.68 12.59 -3.16
C SER A 25 9.47 13.01 -1.91
N LYS A 26 9.92 14.27 -1.86
CA LYS A 26 10.61 14.85 -0.68
C LYS A 26 9.70 14.91 0.54
N PHE A 27 8.45 15.34 0.37
CA PHE A 27 7.46 15.32 1.45
C PHE A 27 7.27 13.89 1.98
N TYR A 28 7.08 12.91 1.11
CA TYR A 28 6.85 11.53 1.51
C TYR A 28 8.09 10.93 2.19
N GLU A 29 9.29 11.24 1.72
CA GLU A 29 10.53 10.84 2.38
C GLU A 29 10.60 11.38 3.82
N ALA A 30 10.27 12.64 4.03
CA ALA A 30 10.30 13.28 5.34
C ALA A 30 9.15 12.83 6.28
N PHE A 31 7.95 12.61 5.75
CA PHE A 31 6.72 12.47 6.55
C PHE A 31 6.03 11.10 6.45
N SER A 32 6.53 10.15 5.64
CA SER A 32 5.90 8.82 5.49
C SER A 32 5.76 8.05 6.79
N LYS A 33 6.71 8.18 7.72
CA LYS A 33 6.61 7.57 9.07
C LYS A 33 5.44 8.15 9.85
N ASN A 34 5.29 9.47 9.82
CA ASN A 34 4.21 10.17 10.53
C ASN A 34 2.85 9.80 9.94
N LEU A 35 2.73 9.74 8.60
CA LEU A 35 1.51 9.29 7.93
C LEU A 35 1.09 7.88 8.38
N LYS A 36 2.07 6.97 8.46
CA LYS A 36 1.85 5.59 8.91
C LYS A 36 1.44 5.51 10.39
N LEU A 37 2.06 6.31 11.26
CA LEU A 37 1.67 6.41 12.67
C LEU A 37 0.24 6.95 12.81
N SER A 38 -0.14 7.95 12.02
CA SER A 38 -1.49 8.53 12.09
C SER A 38 -2.59 7.59 11.62
N ILE A 39 -2.30 6.58 10.80
CA ILE A 39 -3.26 5.51 10.50
C ILE A 39 -3.63 4.70 11.76
N HIS A 40 -2.72 4.64 12.73
CA HIS A 40 -2.98 4.00 14.02
C HIS A 40 -3.79 4.91 14.95
N GLU A 41 -3.53 6.21 14.95
CA GLU A 41 -4.13 7.18 15.90
C GLU A 41 -5.47 7.75 15.43
N ASP A 42 -5.62 8.05 14.13
CA ASP A 42 -6.77 8.74 13.55
C ASP A 42 -7.62 7.77 12.71
N SER A 43 -8.55 7.11 13.38
CA SER A 43 -9.48 6.18 12.74
C SER A 43 -10.48 6.85 11.78
N GLN A 44 -10.77 8.14 11.94
CA GLN A 44 -11.73 8.86 11.12
C GLN A 44 -11.16 9.22 9.74
N ASN A 45 -9.88 9.59 9.68
CA ASN A 45 -9.20 9.95 8.43
C ASN A 45 -8.38 8.81 7.82
N LYS A 46 -8.46 7.59 8.39
CA LYS A 46 -7.69 6.41 7.97
C LYS A 46 -7.71 6.15 6.46
N THR A 47 -8.87 6.24 5.81
CA THR A 47 -8.99 6.05 4.36
C THR A 47 -8.21 7.11 3.58
N LYS A 48 -8.35 8.39 3.93
CA LYS A 48 -7.62 9.49 3.28
C LYS A 48 -6.12 9.36 3.48
N LEU A 49 -5.68 8.96 4.68
CA LEU A 49 -4.28 8.70 4.98
C LEU A 49 -3.73 7.52 4.18
N ALA A 50 -4.50 6.45 4.00
CA ALA A 50 -4.11 5.32 3.18
C ALA A 50 -3.85 5.73 1.72
N GLU A 51 -4.65 6.64 1.15
CA GLU A 51 -4.45 7.16 -0.22
C GLU A 51 -3.15 7.96 -0.42
N LEU A 52 -2.52 8.40 0.67
CA LEU A 52 -1.23 9.09 0.65
C LEU A 52 -0.06 8.11 0.71
N LEU A 53 -0.30 6.83 1.01
CA LEU A 53 0.77 5.84 1.07
C LEU A 53 1.27 5.47 -0.33
N HIS A 54 2.59 5.47 -0.46
CA HIS A 54 3.32 5.12 -1.66
C HIS A 54 4.29 3.97 -1.37
N TYR A 55 4.24 2.96 -2.24
CA TYR A 55 5.01 1.72 -2.13
C TYR A 55 5.62 1.35 -3.48
N HIS A 56 6.74 0.63 -3.48
CA HIS A 56 7.12 -0.09 -4.69
C HIS A 56 6.20 -1.29 -4.88
N SER A 57 6.08 -1.80 -6.10
CA SER A 57 5.33 -3.01 -6.40
C SER A 57 6.03 -3.87 -7.45
N THR A 58 5.50 -5.06 -7.69
CA THR A 58 5.94 -5.93 -8.79
C THR A 58 5.75 -5.30 -10.18
N LYS A 59 4.97 -4.24 -10.33
CA LYS A 59 4.70 -3.55 -11.61
C LYS A 59 5.16 -2.09 -11.64
N SER A 60 5.59 -1.50 -10.53
CA SER A 60 5.99 -0.08 -10.47
C SER A 60 7.44 0.19 -10.87
N GLY A 61 8.26 -0.85 -11.03
CA GLY A 61 9.68 -0.72 -11.36
C GLY A 61 10.48 -0.01 -10.26
N ASP A 62 11.18 1.06 -10.63
CA ASP A 62 11.96 1.88 -9.71
C ASP A 62 11.15 2.99 -9.04
N GLU A 63 9.98 3.31 -9.59
CA GLU A 63 9.07 4.29 -8.99
C GLU A 63 8.19 3.67 -7.91
N LYS A 64 7.60 4.53 -7.08
CA LYS A 64 6.56 4.15 -6.13
C LYS A 64 5.18 4.38 -6.76
N THR A 65 4.25 3.49 -6.45
CA THR A 65 2.83 3.59 -6.77
C THR A 65 2.03 3.88 -5.50
N ASN A 66 0.90 4.58 -5.64
CA ASN A 66 -0.10 4.65 -4.58
C ASN A 66 -1.19 3.58 -4.77
N LEU A 67 -2.13 3.52 -3.83
CA LEU A 67 -3.23 2.56 -3.85
C LEU A 67 -4.24 2.79 -4.99
N LYS A 68 -4.49 4.05 -5.38
CA LYS A 68 -5.40 4.36 -6.49
C LYS A 68 -4.85 3.84 -7.81
N ASP A 69 -3.57 4.09 -8.06
CA ASP A 69 -2.87 3.62 -9.25
C ASP A 69 -2.75 2.08 -9.27
N TYR A 70 -2.59 1.45 -8.10
CA TYR A 70 -2.67 0.00 -8.01
C TYR A 70 -4.06 -0.51 -8.42
N MET A 71 -5.13 0.15 -7.96
CA MET A 71 -6.52 -0.26 -8.26
C MET A 71 -6.87 -0.17 -9.74
N THR A 72 -6.34 0.83 -10.47
CA THR A 72 -6.55 0.94 -11.92
C THR A 72 -5.89 -0.19 -12.71
N ARG A 73 -4.87 -0.84 -12.14
CA ARG A 73 -4.14 -1.97 -12.73
C ARG A 73 -4.57 -3.34 -12.19
N MET A 74 -5.62 -3.38 -11.38
CA MET A 74 -6.18 -4.64 -10.89
C MET A 74 -6.76 -5.45 -12.04
N LYS A 75 -6.60 -6.77 -11.95
CA LYS A 75 -7.20 -7.68 -12.93
C LYS A 75 -8.71 -7.78 -12.74
N GLU A 76 -9.41 -8.09 -13.82
CA GLU A 76 -10.82 -8.48 -13.76
C GLU A 76 -11.00 -9.67 -12.79
N GLY A 77 -12.01 -9.58 -11.93
CA GLY A 77 -12.27 -10.59 -10.89
C GLY A 77 -11.34 -10.53 -9.67
N GLN A 78 -10.38 -9.60 -9.61
CA GLN A 78 -9.52 -9.43 -8.44
C GLN A 78 -10.27 -8.68 -7.31
N SER A 79 -10.54 -9.38 -6.22
CA SER A 79 -11.22 -8.84 -5.03
C SER A 79 -10.29 -8.13 -4.05
N ASP A 80 -9.02 -8.54 -3.99
CA ASP A 80 -8.12 -8.20 -2.89
C ASP A 80 -6.86 -7.47 -3.36
N ILE A 81 -6.26 -6.69 -2.46
CA ILE A 81 -4.99 -6.00 -2.67
C ILE A 81 -3.88 -6.87 -2.09
N TYR A 82 -2.90 -7.27 -2.90
CA TYR A 82 -1.83 -8.13 -2.43
C TYR A 82 -0.61 -7.32 -2.01
N TYR A 83 -0.01 -7.70 -0.89
CA TYR A 83 1.22 -7.08 -0.39
C TYR A 83 2.18 -8.13 0.17
N ILE A 84 3.44 -7.76 0.33
CA ILE A 84 4.45 -8.53 1.06
C ILE A 84 5.24 -7.60 1.96
N THR A 85 5.45 -8.02 3.20
CA THR A 85 6.31 -7.35 4.18
C THR A 85 7.68 -8.01 4.28
N GLY A 86 8.68 -7.24 4.69
CA GLY A 86 10.04 -7.74 4.91
C GLY A 86 11.04 -6.62 5.20
N GLU A 87 12.27 -6.99 5.51
CA GLU A 87 13.31 -6.04 5.97
C GLU A 87 13.82 -5.08 4.87
N SER A 88 13.70 -5.47 3.59
CA SER A 88 14.17 -4.63 2.47
C SER A 88 13.51 -5.00 1.14
N LYS A 89 13.54 -4.06 0.17
CA LYS A 89 13.07 -4.30 -1.22
C LYS A 89 13.79 -5.51 -1.83
N LYS A 90 15.11 -5.62 -1.60
CA LYS A 90 15.94 -6.71 -2.12
C LYS A 90 15.47 -8.08 -1.60
N THR A 91 15.09 -8.16 -0.32
CA THR A 91 14.61 -9.40 0.28
C THR A 91 13.25 -9.81 -0.29
N VAL A 92 12.30 -8.87 -0.36
CA VAL A 92 10.93 -9.20 -0.80
C VAL A 92 10.82 -9.48 -2.29
N VAL A 93 11.61 -8.83 -3.15
CA VAL A 93 11.60 -9.06 -4.61
C VAL A 93 12.01 -10.50 -4.96
N ASN A 94 12.93 -11.08 -4.19
CA ASN A 94 13.43 -12.45 -4.41
C ASN A 94 12.63 -13.51 -3.63
N SER A 95 11.50 -13.13 -3.04
CA SER A 95 10.70 -14.01 -2.19
C SER A 95 9.93 -15.06 -3.01
N SER A 96 10.05 -16.33 -2.62
CA SER A 96 9.29 -17.44 -3.22
C SER A 96 7.77 -17.31 -3.02
N PHE A 97 7.33 -16.52 -2.03
CA PHE A 97 5.92 -16.22 -1.79
C PHE A 97 5.26 -15.44 -2.94
N LEU A 98 6.06 -14.76 -3.78
CA LEU A 98 5.55 -14.01 -4.95
C LEU A 98 5.21 -14.91 -6.14
N GLU A 99 5.75 -16.14 -6.21
CA GLU A 99 5.65 -16.98 -7.41
C GLU A 99 4.20 -17.30 -7.79
N LYS A 100 3.34 -17.58 -6.81
CA LYS A 100 1.91 -17.86 -7.05
C LYS A 100 1.17 -16.64 -7.61
N LEU A 101 1.43 -15.46 -7.04
CA LEU A 101 0.79 -14.21 -7.46
C LEU A 101 1.32 -13.75 -8.83
N ARG A 102 2.62 -13.96 -9.09
CA ARG A 102 3.25 -13.71 -10.38
C ARG A 102 2.65 -14.58 -11.49
N LYS A 103 2.42 -15.87 -11.24
CA LYS A 103 1.72 -16.77 -12.19
C LYS A 103 0.30 -16.31 -12.52
N LYS A 104 -0.40 -15.71 -11.56
CA LYS A 104 -1.72 -15.08 -11.78
C LYS A 104 -1.61 -13.66 -12.35
N ALA A 105 -0.40 -13.13 -12.48
CA ALA A 105 -0.09 -11.74 -12.83
C ALA A 105 -0.84 -10.69 -11.99
N TYR A 106 -1.02 -11.01 -10.70
CA TYR A 106 -1.45 -10.06 -9.70
C TYR A 106 -0.29 -9.16 -9.28
N GLU A 107 -0.57 -7.87 -9.19
CA GLU A 107 0.38 -6.91 -8.65
C GLU A 107 0.53 -7.12 -7.14
N VAL A 108 1.74 -6.97 -6.60
CA VAL A 108 2.02 -7.10 -5.16
C VAL A 108 2.79 -5.89 -4.69
N LEU A 109 2.29 -5.21 -3.66
CA LEU A 109 2.94 -4.07 -3.01
C LEU A 109 4.07 -4.54 -2.09
N TYR A 110 5.21 -3.85 -2.14
CA TYR A 110 6.38 -4.10 -1.30
C TYR A 110 6.36 -3.15 -0.10
N MET A 111 6.06 -3.72 1.06
CA MET A 111 5.87 -3.01 2.32
C MET A 111 7.06 -3.28 3.25
N VAL A 112 8.13 -2.50 3.10
CA VAL A 112 9.44 -2.80 3.72
C VAL A 112 9.78 -1.92 4.92
N GLY A 113 8.84 -1.09 5.37
CA GLY A 113 9.00 -0.30 6.59
C GLY A 113 8.65 -1.13 7.82
N ALA A 114 9.36 -0.90 8.93
CA ALA A 114 9.16 -1.62 10.19
C ALA A 114 7.72 -1.56 10.73
N ILE A 115 7.00 -0.47 10.45
CA ILE A 115 5.60 -0.27 10.89
C ILE A 115 4.55 -0.77 9.89
N ASP A 116 4.96 -1.21 8.69
CA ASP A 116 3.99 -1.51 7.63
C ASP A 116 3.09 -2.71 7.94
N GLU A 117 3.59 -3.70 8.69
CA GLU A 117 2.79 -4.86 9.14
C GLU A 117 1.65 -4.42 10.06
N ASP A 118 1.91 -3.46 10.95
CA ASP A 118 0.90 -2.91 11.86
C ASP A 118 -0.08 -2.01 11.10
N VAL A 119 0.43 -1.14 10.21
CA VAL A 119 -0.38 -0.25 9.36
C VAL A 119 -1.39 -1.04 8.54
N VAL A 120 -0.95 -2.10 7.85
CA VAL A 120 -1.85 -2.88 6.99
C VAL A 120 -2.86 -3.68 7.79
N GLY A 121 -2.49 -4.16 8.99
CA GLY A 121 -3.42 -4.79 9.93
C GLY A 121 -4.52 -3.83 10.40
N GLN A 122 -4.19 -2.55 10.55
CA GLN A 122 -5.13 -1.50 10.90
C GLN A 122 -6.08 -1.15 9.75
N LEU A 123 -5.64 -1.25 8.49
CA LEU A 123 -6.41 -0.79 7.35
C LEU A 123 -7.66 -1.62 7.04
N ARG A 124 -7.80 -2.86 7.55
CA ARG A 124 -8.96 -3.81 7.41
C ARG A 124 -9.56 -3.94 5.98
N GLU A 125 -10.13 -2.88 5.44
CA GLU A 125 -10.62 -2.73 4.06
C GLU A 125 -10.25 -1.35 3.50
N ILE A 126 -9.85 -1.33 2.23
CA ILE A 126 -9.49 -0.12 1.47
C ILE A 126 -10.34 -0.13 0.20
N GLU A 127 -11.25 0.85 0.04
CA GLU A 127 -12.20 0.88 -1.10
C GLU A 127 -12.93 -0.47 -1.29
N SER A 128 -13.43 -1.03 -0.18
CA SER A 128 -14.11 -2.35 -0.14
C SER A 128 -13.24 -3.55 -0.53
N LYS A 129 -11.91 -3.39 -0.59
CA LYS A 129 -10.95 -4.48 -0.88
C LYS A 129 -10.10 -4.80 0.33
N LYS A 130 -9.83 -6.08 0.57
CA LYS A 130 -9.02 -6.51 1.71
C LYS A 130 -7.55 -6.55 1.34
N PRO A 131 -6.65 -6.02 2.20
CA PRO A 131 -5.22 -6.25 2.03
C PRO A 131 -4.87 -7.68 2.45
N VAL A 132 -4.29 -8.46 1.54
CA VAL A 132 -3.91 -9.85 1.74
C VAL A 132 -2.41 -10.02 1.58
N SER A 133 -1.77 -10.54 2.63
CA SER A 133 -0.33 -10.82 2.60
C SER A 133 -0.03 -12.00 1.69
N ALA A 134 1.06 -11.90 0.92
CA ALA A 134 1.60 -12.98 0.11
C ALA A 134 2.22 -14.11 0.96
N THR A 135 2.63 -13.81 2.21
CA THR A 135 3.31 -14.76 3.11
C THR A 135 2.32 -15.49 4.03
N LYS A 136 1.27 -14.79 4.50
CA LYS A 136 0.22 -15.40 5.32
C LYS A 136 -0.73 -16.19 4.42
N GLY A 137 -1.04 -17.44 4.78
CA GLY A 137 -1.78 -18.43 3.98
C GLY A 137 -3.24 -18.10 3.60
N GLY A 138 -3.63 -16.82 3.54
CA GLY A 138 -4.96 -16.31 3.18
C GLY A 138 -5.22 -16.20 1.67
N LEU A 139 -4.31 -16.66 0.81
CA LEU A 139 -4.60 -16.79 -0.61
C LEU A 139 -5.65 -17.89 -0.80
N LYS A 140 -6.94 -17.49 -0.85
CA LYS A 140 -8.04 -18.42 -1.10
C LYS A 140 -7.75 -19.26 -2.35
N HIS A 141 -7.64 -20.56 -2.12
CA HIS A 141 -7.56 -21.55 -3.18
C HIS A 141 -8.94 -21.63 -3.82
N ASN A 142 -9.19 -20.91 -4.91
CA ASN A 142 -10.28 -21.30 -5.80
C ASN A 142 -9.80 -22.55 -6.55
N CYS A 143 -9.89 -23.68 -5.87
CA CYS A 143 -9.82 -24.99 -6.48
C CYS A 143 -11.20 -25.29 -7.04
N THR A 144 -11.53 -24.73 -8.21
CA THR A 144 -12.61 -25.26 -9.05
C THR A 144 -12.05 -26.48 -9.80
N LEU A 145 -11.87 -27.56 -9.07
CA LEU A 145 -11.90 -28.91 -9.60
C LEU A 145 -12.86 -29.65 -8.68
N TRP A 146 -13.94 -30.17 -9.26
CA TRP A 146 -15.06 -30.90 -8.64
C TRP A 146 -16.20 -30.04 -8.06
N ALA A 147 -17.03 -29.50 -8.96
CA ALA A 147 -18.48 -29.58 -8.88
C ALA A 147 -19.03 -29.67 -10.32
#